data_AF-A0A495X9L2-F1
#
_entry.id   AF-A0A495X9L2-F1
#
_cell.length_a   1.000
_cell.length_b   1.000
_cell.length_c   1.000
_cell.angle_alpha   90.00
_cell.angle_beta   90.00
_cell.angle_gamma   90.00
#
_symmetry.space_group_name_H-M   'P 1'
#
loop_
_entity.id
_entity.type
_entity.pdbx_description
1 polymer ?
#
loop_
_entity_poly.entity_id
_entity_poly.type
_entity_poly.pdbx_seq_one_letter_code
_entity_poly.pdbx_strand_id
1 'polypeptide(L)' 'MKRVIIGDQSWGLSDADAARVVSDIEQAMTDGTVVRLPLLAEGRPVTVFFNGKLALTAVVDDDSGTRPTEISG' A
#
# COMPACT_ATOMS: atom_id res chain seq x y z
N MET A 1 -5.00 -7.98 -7.67
CA MET A 1 -4.05 -8.13 -6.56
C MET A 1 -3.76 -6.77 -5.97
N LYS A 2 -4.17 -6.57 -4.72
CA LYS A 2 -3.94 -5.34 -3.98
C LYS A 2 -2.46 -5.07 -3.82
N ARG A 3 -2.07 -3.80 -3.78
CA ARG A 3 -0.67 -3.39 -3.62
C ARG A 3 -0.54 -2.12 -2.80
N VAL A 4 0.59 -1.98 -2.14
CA VAL A 4 1.03 -0.73 -1.51
C VAL A 4 2.18 -0.16 -2.34
N ILE A 5 2.14 1.13 -2.62
CA ILE A 5 3.19 1.88 -3.31
C ILE A 5 3.73 2.92 -2.35
N ILE A 6 5.04 2.88 -2.11
CA ILE A 6 5.76 3.78 -1.20
C ILE A 6 6.92 4.38 -2.00
N GLY A 7 6.85 5.67 -2.30
CA GLY A 7 7.78 6.29 -3.24
C GLY A 7 7.66 5.64 -4.64
N ASP A 8 8.76 5.07 -5.12
CA ASP A 8 8.86 4.35 -6.40
C ASP A 8 8.76 2.82 -6.25
N GLN A 9 8.62 2.30 -5.03
CA GLN A 9 8.57 0.87 -4.77
C GLN A 9 7.13 0.37 -4.62
N SER A 10 6.83 -0.75 -5.26
CA SER A 10 5.54 -1.43 -5.18
C SER A 10 5.67 -2.78 -4.49
N TRP A 11 4.72 -3.07 -3.61
CA TRP A 11 4.66 -4.28 -2.81
C TRP A 11 3.27 -4.89 -2.92
N GLY A 12 3.19 -6.22 -3.03
CA GLY A 12 1.92 -6.90 -2.95
C GLY A 12 1.33 -6.83 -1.53
N LEU A 13 0.01 -6.88 -1.44
CA LEU A 13 -0.75 -6.83 -0.20
C LEU A 13 -1.75 -8.00 -0.19
N SER A 14 -1.80 -8.73 0.92
CA SER A 14 -2.80 -9.79 1.10
C SER A 14 -4.16 -9.16 1.40
N ASP A 15 -5.24 -9.77 0.90
CA ASP A 15 -6.59 -9.27 1.20
C ASP A 15 -6.91 -9.32 2.71
N ALA A 16 -6.35 -10.32 3.41
CA ALA A 16 -6.51 -10.49 4.85
C ALA A 16 -5.85 -9.35 5.65
N ASP A 17 -4.74 -8.80 5.17
CA ASP A 17 -4.00 -7.73 5.85
C ASP A 17 -4.41 -6.32 5.39
N ALA A 18 -5.19 -6.21 4.30
CA ALA A 18 -5.40 -4.95 3.60
C ALA A 18 -5.96 -3.83 4.49
N ALA A 19 -7.06 -4.10 5.21
CA ALA A 19 -7.70 -3.10 6.07
C ALA A 19 -6.76 -2.64 7.20
N ARG A 20 -6.00 -3.58 7.78
CA ARG A 20 -5.03 -3.26 8.84
C ARG A 20 -3.89 -2.41 8.30
N VAL A 21 -3.31 -2.77 7.15
CA VAL A 21 -2.19 -2.03 6.53
C VAL A 21 -2.60 -0.60 6.20
N VAL A 22 -3.81 -0.37 5.71
CA VAL A 22 -4.35 0.99 5.47
C VAL A 22 -4.37 1.79 6.78
N SER A 23 -4.96 1.23 7.83
CA SER A 23 -5.04 1.89 9.15
C SER A 23 -3.66 2.18 9.74
N ASP A 24 -2.72 1.23 9.62
CA ASP A 24 -1.36 1.37 10.14
C ASP A 24 -0.58 2.48 9.40
N ILE A 25 -0.75 2.60 8.07
CA ILE A 25 -0.15 3.67 7.27
C ILE A 25 -0.73 5.04 7.66
N GLU A 26 -2.05 5.16 7.74
CA GLU A 26 -2.73 6.40 8.09
C GLU A 26 -2.31 6.90 9.48
N GLN A 27 -2.30 6.00 10.47
CA GLN A 27 -1.86 6.32 11.83
C GLN A 27 -0.38 6.74 11.85
N ALA A 28 0.49 6.01 11.13
CA ALA A 28 1.92 6.33 11.09
C ALA A 28 2.20 7.72 10.47
N MET A 29 1.48 8.08 9.41
CA MET A 29 1.59 9.40 8.78
C MET A 29 1.06 10.51 9.70
N THR A 30 -0.05 10.26 10.39
CA THR A 30 -0.66 11.21 11.33
C THR A 30 0.26 11.49 12.52
N ASP A 31 0.79 10.44 13.13
CA ASP A 31 1.60 10.55 14.35
C ASP A 31 3.08 10.83 14.08
N GLY A 32 3.52 10.69 12.81
CA GLY A 32 4.92 10.80 12.43
C GLY A 32 5.77 9.66 13.04
N THR A 33 5.26 8.44 13.02
CA THR A 33 5.91 7.25 13.61
C THR A 33 6.39 6.25 12.55
N VAL A 34 7.12 5.22 13.01
CA VAL A 34 7.54 4.10 12.17
C VAL A 34 6.68 2.89 12.48
N VAL A 35 6.13 2.26 11.44
CA VAL A 35 5.29 1.05 11.54
C VAL A 35 5.86 -0.08 10.69
N ARG A 36 5.50 -1.32 11.04
CA ARG A 36 5.92 -2.56 10.37
C ARG A 36 4.76 -3.09 9.55
N LEU A 37 4.92 -3.12 8.23
CA LEU A 37 3.89 -3.57 7.30
C LEU A 37 4.22 -5.00 6.80
N PRO A 38 3.32 -5.98 7.00
CA PRO A 38 3.45 -7.29 6.36
C PRO A 38 3.03 -7.17 4.89
N LEU A 39 3.99 -7.24 3.96
CA LEU A 39 3.77 -7.06 2.52
C LEU A 39 4.39 -8.23 1.74
N LEU A 40 4.24 -8.21 0.42
CA LEU A 40 4.76 -9.23 -0.49
C LEU A 40 5.76 -8.63 -1.49
N ALA A 41 6.91 -9.27 -1.65
CA ALA A 41 7.88 -9.00 -2.71
C ALA A 41 7.85 -10.17 -3.70
N GLU A 42 7.34 -9.94 -4.92
CA GLU A 42 7.20 -11.00 -5.93
C GLU A 42 6.45 -12.23 -5.39
N GLY A 43 5.40 -11.99 -4.59
CA GLY A 43 4.60 -13.04 -3.94
C GLY A 43 5.19 -13.63 -2.66
N ARG A 44 6.42 -13.27 -2.27
CA ARG A 44 7.05 -13.76 -1.03
C ARG A 44 6.80 -12.80 0.14
N PRO A 45 6.46 -13.30 1.35
CA PRO A 45 6.28 -12.46 2.53
C PRO A 45 7.54 -11.68 2.91
N VAL A 46 7.38 -10.38 3.13
CA VAL A 46 8.42 -9.45 3.60
C VAL A 46 7.86 -8.51 4.66
N THR A 47 8.74 -7.92 5.46
CA THR A 47 8.39 -6.82 6.38
C THR A 47 8.97 -5.53 5.85
N VAL A 48 8.12 -4.54 5.59
CA VAL A 48 8.55 -3.19 5.21
C VAL A 48 8.38 -2.26 6.41
N PHE A 49 9.44 -1.50 6.73
CA PHE A 49 9.37 -0.46 7.74
C PHE A 49 8.99 0.85 7.07
N PHE A 50 7.78 1.34 7.36
CA PHE A 50 7.26 2.58 6.82
C PHE A 50 7.44 3.70 7.84
N ASN A 51 8.07 4.80 7.44
CA ASN A 51 8.25 5.98 8.27
C ASN A 51 7.27 7.07 7.84
N GLY A 52 6.17 7.23 8.59
CA GLY A 52 5.13 8.20 8.28
C GLY A 52 5.55 9.66 8.47
N LYS A 53 6.67 9.93 9.16
CA LYS A 53 7.23 11.29 9.27
C LYS A 53 7.95 11.74 8.01
N LEU A 54 8.54 10.81 7.25
CA LEU A 54 9.34 11.13 6.06
C LEU A 54 8.61 10.84 4.75
N ALA A 55 7.64 9.93 4.77
CA ALA A 55 6.85 9.61 3.60
C ALA A 55 5.98 10.80 3.18
N LEU A 56 6.16 11.26 1.93
CA LEU A 56 5.29 12.28 1.34
C LEU A 56 3.94 11.69 0.91
N THR A 57 3.97 10.46 0.40
CA THR A 57 2.79 9.74 -0.09
C THR A 57 2.93 8.25 0.17
N ALA A 58 1.79 7.59 0.34
CA ALA A 58 1.62 6.15 0.25
C ALA A 58 0.32 5.89 -0.50
N VAL A 59 0.34 4.95 -1.45
CA VAL A 59 -0.85 4.57 -2.23
C VAL A 59 -1.21 3.13 -1.88
N VAL A 60 -2.46 2.89 -1.56
CA VAL A 60 -3.02 1.54 -1.47
C VAL A 60 -3.98 1.37 -2.65
N ASP A 61 -3.57 0.55 -3.60
CA ASP A 61 -4.35 0.22 -4.80
C ASP A 61 -5.09 -1.10 -4.55
N ASP A 62 -6.41 -1.01 -4.51
CA ASP A 62 -7.32 -2.13 -4.21
C ASP A 62 -7.56 -3.04 -5.43
N ASP A 63 -6.93 -2.73 -6.58
CA ASP A 63 -7.12 -3.41 -7.87
C ASP A 63 -8.59 -3.55 -8.27
N SER A 64 -9.45 -2.64 -7.84
CA SER A 64 -10.88 -2.59 -8.18
C SER A 64 -11.13 -2.11 -9.61
N GLY A 65 -10.14 -2.23 -10.50
CA GLY A 65 -10.12 -1.65 -11.83
C GLY A 65 -11.05 -2.36 -12.81
N THR A 66 -12.33 -2.01 -12.81
CA THR A 66 -13.05 -1.83 -14.07
C THR A 66 -12.33 -0.69 -14.80
N ARG A 67 -11.50 -1.02 -15.80
CA ARG A 67 -10.92 -0.01 -16.70
C ARG A 67 -12.11 0.77 -17.32
N PRO A 68 -12.13 2.12 -17.30
CA PRO A 68 -13.10 2.86 -18.10
C PRO A 68 -12.92 2.40 -19.55
N THR A 69 -13.92 1.73 -20.12
CA THR A 69 -13.93 1.41 -21.54
C THR A 69 -13.86 2.73 -22.29
N GLU A 70 -12.78 2.93 -23.04
CA GLU A 70 -12.70 4.03 -24.00
C GLU A 70 -13.97 4.00 -24.85
N ILE A 71 -14.73 5.09 -24.82
CA ILE A 71 -15.80 5.29 -25.80
C ILE A 71 -15.08 5.64 -27.10
N SER A 72 -14.92 4.64 -27.97
CA SER A 72 -14.52 4.89 -29.36
C SER A 72 -15.58 5.79 -29.99
N GLY A 73 -15.19 7.03 -30.28
CA GLY A 73 -15.94 7.94 -31.14
C GLY A 73 -15.83 7.56 -32.62
#